data_AF-A0A3D0N779-F1
#
_entry.id   AF-A0A3D0N779-F1
#
_cell.length_a   1.000
_cell.length_b   1.000
_cell.length_c   1.000
_cell.angle_alpha   90.00
_cell.angle_beta   90.00
_cell.angle_gamma   90.00
#
_symmetry.space_group_name_H-M   'P 1'
#
loop_
_entity.id
_entity.type
_entity.pdbx_description
1 polymer ?
#
loop_
_entity_poly.entity_id
_entity_poly.type
_entity_poly.pdbx_seq_one_letter_code
_entity_poly.pdbx_strand_id
1 'polypeptide(L)'
;MVLTVLLSIPALAEPFALEGDWWSAPAAAGRHTTLVCSFDSAPSSDADFARDFTGAGGFGMDATAEGAHGLCTQVAERGGHLNFRGGSNFQPHHGTLRMMARGEIWADPTPRWLFEARGTDRIGIVREPGRISLVFSPATRVDQVISRLDLEIGDVAADEWHSVVASWDRASGTGWLAFDGQGVTGPMEFSADMEAAWAVFVASSFSGRAGGLNLPGLAIDDFVLYDVALPVLQADVPLPPEDEEYLPQVEAGARKALNFLVALQHWGGWQCIYSWPTLLGSSAQGREFISDEYYVDNDKGNGTPRTAINVLYGYEVLGDAAYLDAAMRTAEFLLAAQDERGFWVHGYTMTVNGIQPLASDR
;
A
#
# COMPACT_ATOMS: atom_id res chain seq x y z
N MET A 1 11.93 -35.56 35.64
CA MET A 1 11.49 -34.80 34.45
C MET A 1 11.04 -33.44 34.95
N VAL A 2 11.91 -32.43 34.86
CA VAL A 2 11.61 -31.07 35.33
C VAL A 2 10.78 -30.40 34.24
N LEU A 3 9.52 -30.12 34.54
CA LEU A 3 8.61 -29.41 33.65
C LEU A 3 8.96 -27.92 33.73
N THR A 4 9.76 -27.43 32.79
CA THR A 4 10.02 -25.99 32.65
C THR A 4 8.74 -25.35 32.09
N VAL A 5 7.93 -24.80 32.98
CA VAL A 5 6.83 -23.90 32.59
C VAL A 5 7.49 -22.59 32.17
N LEU A 6 7.66 -22.40 30.86
CA LEU A 6 7.94 -21.09 30.27
C LEU A 6 6.70 -20.22 30.52
N LEU A 7 6.75 -19.40 31.56
CA LEU A 7 5.83 -18.29 31.73
C LEU A 7 6.11 -17.32 30.57
N SER A 8 5.26 -17.35 29.55
CA SER A 8 5.20 -16.29 28.54
C SER A 8 4.74 -15.02 29.24
N ILE A 9 5.69 -14.17 29.63
CA ILE A 9 5.39 -12.79 29.99
C ILE A 9 4.81 -12.16 28.72
N PRO A 10 3.57 -11.64 28.72
CA PRO A 10 3.06 -10.91 27.57
C PRO A 10 4.05 -9.77 27.32
N ALA A 11 4.65 -9.73 26.12
CA ALA A 11 5.51 -8.63 25.73
C ALA A 11 4.68 -7.35 25.76
N LEU A 12 4.95 -6.51 26.76
CA LEU A 12 4.28 -5.22 26.93
C LEU A 12 4.82 -4.25 25.87
N ALA A 13 3.98 -3.34 25.42
CA ALA A 13 4.43 -2.27 24.54
C ALA A 13 5.47 -1.40 25.27
N GLU A 14 6.56 -1.07 24.59
CA GLU A 14 7.67 -0.29 25.11
C GLU A 14 7.59 1.15 24.61
N PRO A 15 7.78 2.16 25.47
CA PRO A 15 7.76 3.55 25.05
C PRO A 15 8.98 3.88 24.17
N PHE A 16 8.78 4.76 23.20
CA PHE A 16 9.86 5.35 22.40
C PHE A 16 9.54 6.80 22.03
N ALA A 17 10.53 7.52 21.51
CA ALA A 17 10.34 8.85 20.93
C ALA A 17 10.87 8.89 19.50
N LEU A 18 10.20 9.65 18.65
CA LEU A 18 10.69 9.92 17.29
C LEU A 18 11.93 10.81 17.34
N GLU A 19 12.89 10.51 16.48
CA GLU A 19 14.13 11.29 16.32
C GLU A 19 13.99 12.28 15.17
N GLY A 20 14.57 13.47 15.34
CA GLY A 20 14.50 14.55 14.35
C GLY A 20 13.13 15.24 14.29
N ASP A 21 12.90 15.98 13.20
CA ASP A 21 11.70 16.78 12.93
C ASP A 21 10.91 16.33 11.69
N TRP A 22 11.36 15.28 11.00
CA TRP A 22 10.77 14.79 9.76
C TRP A 22 9.29 14.41 9.90
N TRP A 23 8.86 13.98 11.08
CA TRP A 23 7.49 13.55 11.37
C TRP A 23 6.51 14.74 11.52
N SER A 24 7.04 15.95 11.68
CA SER A 24 6.29 17.22 11.72
C SER A 24 6.65 18.17 10.57
N ALA A 25 7.62 17.82 9.72
CA ALA A 25 8.00 18.63 8.56
C ALA A 25 6.92 18.57 7.46
N PRO A 26 6.88 19.51 6.52
CA PRO A 26 6.00 19.42 5.36
C PRO A 26 6.15 18.08 4.61
N ALA A 27 5.05 17.59 4.03
CA ALA A 27 5.06 16.40 3.18
C ALA A 27 5.94 16.61 1.95
N ALA A 28 6.82 15.64 1.69
CA ALA A 28 7.72 15.66 0.56
C ALA A 28 8.00 14.23 0.07
N ALA A 29 8.14 14.08 -1.24
CA ALA A 29 8.55 12.82 -1.83
C ALA A 29 10.04 12.56 -1.56
N GLY A 30 10.34 11.32 -1.21
CA GLY A 30 11.69 10.81 -1.00
C GLY A 30 11.80 9.38 -1.54
N ARG A 31 12.98 8.78 -1.39
CA ARG A 31 13.27 7.43 -1.91
C ARG A 31 12.23 6.39 -1.47
N HIS A 32 11.89 6.43 -0.18
CA HIS A 32 10.97 5.49 0.44
C HIS A 32 9.50 5.85 0.32
N THR A 33 9.15 7.03 -0.20
CA THR A 33 7.74 7.42 -0.29
C THR A 33 7.00 6.64 -1.37
N THR A 34 5.78 6.23 -1.07
CA THR A 34 4.86 5.56 -2.00
C THR A 34 3.68 6.45 -2.37
N LEU A 35 3.26 7.33 -1.46
CA LEU A 35 2.17 8.28 -1.62
C LEU A 35 2.46 9.52 -0.76
N VAL A 36 2.26 10.71 -1.31
CA VAL A 36 2.47 12.01 -0.64
C VAL A 36 1.31 12.92 -0.98
N CYS A 37 0.65 13.45 0.05
CA CYS A 37 -0.42 14.42 -0.09
C CYS A 37 -0.20 15.55 0.93
N SER A 38 0.37 16.68 0.47
CA SER A 38 0.41 17.95 1.21
C SER A 38 -0.90 18.71 1.10
N PHE A 39 -1.75 18.37 0.12
CA PHE A 39 -3.05 19.02 -0.11
C PHE A 39 -2.97 20.54 -0.35
N ASP A 40 -1.83 21.06 -0.78
CA ASP A 40 -1.63 22.50 -1.05
C ASP A 40 -2.29 23.00 -2.34
N SER A 41 -2.84 22.09 -3.14
CA SER A 41 -3.52 22.40 -4.39
C SER A 41 -5.01 22.70 -4.16
N ALA A 42 -5.37 23.98 -4.04
CA ALA A 42 -6.77 24.41 -3.89
C ALA A 42 -7.80 23.78 -4.87
N PRO A 43 -7.49 23.46 -6.15
CA PRO A 43 -8.47 22.84 -7.04
C PRO A 43 -8.65 21.33 -6.86
N SER A 44 -7.81 20.64 -6.08
CA SER A 44 -7.85 19.17 -6.00
C SER A 44 -7.20 18.61 -4.73
N SER A 45 -7.76 17.52 -4.20
CA SER A 45 -7.12 16.72 -3.15
C SER A 45 -6.27 15.56 -3.70
N ASP A 46 -5.85 15.63 -4.96
CA ASP A 46 -4.92 14.68 -5.56
C ASP A 46 -3.58 14.68 -4.82
N ALA A 47 -2.90 13.54 -4.87
CA ALA A 47 -1.57 13.39 -4.29
C ALA A 47 -0.52 14.15 -5.12
N ASP A 48 0.45 14.77 -4.46
CA ASP A 48 1.61 15.40 -5.10
C ASP A 48 2.54 14.36 -5.72
N PHE A 49 2.58 13.17 -5.11
CA PHE A 49 3.34 12.04 -5.59
C PHE A 49 2.62 10.73 -5.27
N ALA A 50 2.64 9.80 -6.22
CA ALA A 50 2.17 8.43 -6.06
C ALA A 50 3.00 7.49 -6.93
N ARG A 51 3.29 6.27 -6.45
CA ARG A 51 3.94 5.23 -7.26
C ARG A 51 2.99 4.57 -8.26
N ASP A 52 1.68 4.58 -7.98
CA ASP A 52 0.64 4.06 -8.88
C ASP A 52 -0.12 5.20 -9.56
N PHE A 53 -1.16 5.74 -8.92
CA PHE A 53 -2.00 6.81 -9.45
C PHE A 53 -2.16 7.91 -8.40
N THR A 54 -2.04 9.18 -8.83
CA THR A 54 -2.12 10.35 -7.94
C THR A 54 -3.55 10.80 -7.68
N GLY A 55 -4.47 10.51 -8.59
CA GLY A 55 -5.84 11.01 -8.50
C GLY A 55 -6.57 10.48 -7.26
N ALA A 56 -7.18 11.40 -6.52
CA ALA A 56 -8.02 11.09 -5.38
C ALA A 56 -9.47 10.83 -5.82
N GLY A 57 -10.09 9.81 -5.23
CA GLY A 57 -11.53 9.67 -5.15
C GLY A 57 -12.03 10.16 -3.79
N GLY A 58 -13.34 10.30 -3.64
CA GLY A 58 -13.91 10.68 -2.34
C GLY A 58 -15.25 11.38 -2.44
N PHE A 59 -15.69 11.88 -1.30
CA PHE A 59 -16.94 12.61 -1.15
C PHE A 59 -16.81 13.60 0.00
N GLY A 60 -17.47 14.76 -0.10
CA GLY A 60 -17.70 15.65 1.03
C GLY A 60 -16.43 16.25 1.67
N MET A 61 -15.40 16.51 0.85
CA MET A 61 -14.13 17.11 1.27
C MET A 61 -13.99 18.53 0.72
N ASP A 62 -13.43 19.43 1.53
CA ASP A 62 -13.00 20.77 1.16
C ASP A 62 -11.46 20.79 1.10
N ALA A 63 -10.90 21.25 -0.01
CA ALA A 63 -9.46 21.34 -0.26
C ALA A 63 -8.90 22.76 -0.05
N THR A 64 -9.69 23.66 0.55
CA THR A 64 -9.34 25.09 0.69
C THR A 64 -9.13 25.53 2.15
N ALA A 65 -9.23 24.60 3.10
CA ALA A 65 -9.02 24.87 4.51
C ALA A 65 -7.54 25.12 4.83
N GLU A 66 -7.27 25.94 5.85
CA GLU A 66 -5.92 26.23 6.33
C GLU A 66 -5.27 24.97 6.93
N GLY A 67 -4.12 24.59 6.39
CA GLY A 67 -3.32 23.43 6.78
C GLY A 67 -2.34 23.68 7.92
N ALA A 68 -1.60 22.65 8.29
CA ALA A 68 -0.40 22.75 9.11
C ALA A 68 0.72 23.44 8.30
N HIS A 69 0.81 23.16 7.00
CA HIS A 69 1.84 23.69 6.11
C HIS A 69 1.30 24.25 4.79
N GLY A 70 0.20 25.01 4.84
CA GLY A 70 -0.37 25.65 3.67
C GLY A 70 -1.87 25.43 3.62
N LEU A 71 -2.35 24.64 2.66
CA LEU A 71 -3.74 24.17 2.64
C LEU A 71 -3.83 22.74 3.16
N CYS A 72 -5.03 22.29 3.48
CA CYS A 72 -5.30 20.92 3.86
C CYS A 72 -6.59 20.42 3.23
N THR A 73 -6.85 19.12 3.42
CA THR A 73 -8.18 18.56 3.17
C THR A 73 -8.99 18.52 4.46
N GLN A 74 -10.24 18.97 4.42
CA GLN A 74 -11.14 18.98 5.56
C GLN A 74 -12.48 18.32 5.20
N VAL A 75 -13.00 17.51 6.11
CA VAL A 75 -14.36 16.95 5.98
C VAL A 75 -15.36 18.11 6.02
N ALA A 76 -16.07 18.33 4.92
CA ALA A 76 -17.11 19.35 4.79
C ALA A 76 -18.51 18.78 5.06
N GLU A 77 -18.72 17.50 4.73
CA GLU A 77 -19.98 16.79 4.93
C GLU A 77 -19.80 15.57 5.82
N ARG A 78 -20.84 15.18 6.56
CA ARG A 78 -20.79 14.00 7.42
C ARG A 78 -20.51 12.75 6.59
N GLY A 79 -19.46 12.01 6.95
CA GLY A 79 -18.97 10.85 6.20
C GLY A 79 -18.08 11.20 5.02
N GLY A 80 -17.66 12.47 4.92
CA GLY A 80 -16.66 12.89 3.96
C GLY A 80 -15.36 12.11 4.15
N HIS A 81 -14.72 11.78 3.04
CA HIS A 81 -13.50 10.99 3.00
C HIS A 81 -12.77 11.18 1.67
N LEU A 82 -11.47 10.87 1.69
CA LEU A 82 -10.69 10.63 0.48
C LEU A 82 -10.34 9.15 0.37
N ASN A 83 -10.18 8.69 -0.86
CA ASN A 83 -9.54 7.43 -1.15
C ASN A 83 -8.54 7.56 -2.30
N PHE A 84 -7.48 6.78 -2.18
CA PHE A 84 -6.44 6.61 -3.20
C PHE A 84 -6.37 5.15 -3.59
N ARG A 85 -5.87 4.87 -4.78
CA ARG A 85 -5.51 3.51 -5.15
C ARG A 85 -4.42 3.01 -4.21
N GLY A 86 -4.54 1.78 -3.72
CA GLY A 86 -3.47 1.10 -3.00
C GLY A 86 -2.40 0.68 -4.00
N GLY A 87 -2.36 -0.60 -4.42
CA GLY A 87 -1.37 -1.07 -5.39
C GLY A 87 0.05 -0.69 -4.93
N SER A 88 0.85 -0.09 -5.81
CA SER A 88 2.21 0.38 -5.47
C SER A 88 2.26 1.54 -4.46
N ASN A 89 1.13 2.19 -4.14
CA ASN A 89 1.07 3.24 -3.12
C ASN A 89 1.09 2.69 -1.69
N PHE A 90 0.94 1.37 -1.48
CA PHE A 90 0.87 0.78 -0.14
C PHE A 90 1.63 -0.56 -0.06
N GLN A 91 2.46 -0.73 0.98
CA GLN A 91 3.22 -1.96 1.18
C GLN A 91 2.67 -2.81 2.34
N PRO A 92 2.14 -4.03 2.09
CA PRO A 92 1.53 -4.86 3.13
C PRO A 92 2.55 -5.51 4.08
N HIS A 93 3.79 -5.73 3.63
CA HIS A 93 4.83 -6.40 4.43
C HIS A 93 5.38 -5.52 5.55
N HIS A 94 5.63 -4.26 5.21
CA HIS A 94 6.17 -3.27 6.13
C HIS A 94 5.86 -1.90 5.56
N GLY A 95 5.73 -0.92 6.43
CA GLY A 95 5.51 0.45 6.00
C GLY A 95 5.43 1.40 7.17
N THR A 96 5.49 2.68 6.83
CA THR A 96 5.30 3.77 7.78
C THR A 96 4.32 4.74 7.18
N LEU A 97 3.42 5.25 8.01
CA LEU A 97 2.52 6.34 7.70
C LEU A 97 2.85 7.50 8.63
N ARG A 98 2.80 8.71 8.10
CA ARG A 98 2.62 9.92 8.90
C ARG A 98 1.50 10.79 8.35
N MET A 99 0.87 11.55 9.22
CA MET A 99 -0.09 12.59 8.85
C MET A 99 -0.23 13.59 10.00
N MET A 100 -0.71 14.78 9.67
CA MET A 100 -1.18 15.78 10.60
C MET A 100 -2.71 15.74 10.67
N ALA A 101 -3.28 15.89 11.85
CA ALA A 101 -4.72 15.89 12.04
C ALA A 101 -5.17 16.95 13.06
N ARG A 102 -6.27 17.63 12.74
CA ARG A 102 -6.90 18.67 13.58
C ARG A 102 -8.42 18.56 13.55
N GLY A 103 -9.07 18.94 14.64
CA GLY A 103 -10.52 19.13 14.72
C GLY A 103 -11.15 18.46 15.93
N GLU A 104 -12.48 18.55 16.00
CA GLU A 104 -13.32 17.95 17.06
C GLU A 104 -13.22 16.42 17.15
N ILE A 105 -12.52 15.79 16.19
CA ILE A 105 -12.16 14.39 16.22
C ILE A 105 -11.52 13.98 17.54
N TRP A 106 -10.70 14.86 18.13
CA TRP A 106 -9.96 14.64 19.37
C TRP A 106 -10.82 14.70 20.62
N ALA A 107 -11.99 15.36 20.54
CA ALA A 107 -12.98 15.46 21.63
C ALA A 107 -14.19 14.53 21.43
N ASP A 108 -14.34 13.88 20.27
CA ASP A 108 -15.49 13.03 19.95
C ASP A 108 -15.62 11.88 20.98
N PRO A 109 -16.80 11.58 21.53
CA PRO A 109 -16.96 10.50 22.52
C PRO A 109 -16.96 9.10 21.90
N THR A 110 -16.86 8.98 20.57
CA THR A 110 -16.96 7.70 19.86
C THR A 110 -15.70 7.41 19.03
N PRO A 111 -15.42 6.12 18.74
CA PRO A 111 -14.30 5.74 17.91
C PRO A 111 -14.42 6.33 16.50
N ARG A 112 -13.29 6.68 15.89
CA ARG A 112 -13.21 7.26 14.54
C ARG A 112 -11.95 6.81 13.82
N TRP A 113 -12.08 6.52 12.52
CA TRP A 113 -10.94 6.14 11.69
C TRP A 113 -10.29 7.38 11.10
N LEU A 114 -8.97 7.49 11.29
CA LEU A 114 -8.17 8.53 10.63
C LEU A 114 -7.62 8.02 9.28
N PHE A 115 -7.32 6.73 9.21
CA PHE A 115 -6.75 6.06 8.04
C PHE A 115 -7.13 4.58 8.00
N GLU A 116 -7.38 4.02 6.81
CA GLU A 116 -7.49 2.57 6.57
C GLU A 116 -6.88 2.22 5.20
N ALA A 117 -5.90 1.33 5.16
CA ALA A 117 -5.54 0.60 3.95
C ALA A 117 -6.33 -0.71 3.88
N ARG A 118 -7.00 -0.96 2.76
CA ARG A 118 -7.96 -2.06 2.60
C ARG A 118 -7.57 -2.98 1.45
N GLY A 119 -7.35 -4.24 1.78
CA GLY A 119 -7.18 -5.39 0.90
C GLY A 119 -8.14 -6.52 1.31
N THR A 120 -7.65 -7.75 1.31
CA THR A 120 -8.28 -8.89 2.00
C THR A 120 -8.19 -8.73 3.53
N ASP A 121 -7.06 -8.21 4.00
CA ASP A 121 -6.93 -7.63 5.33
C ASP A 121 -7.01 -6.10 5.28
N ARG A 122 -7.16 -5.49 6.45
CA ARG A 122 -7.07 -4.05 6.63
C ARG A 122 -6.11 -3.72 7.76
N ILE A 123 -5.41 -2.60 7.57
CA ILE A 123 -4.60 -1.96 8.60
C ILE A 123 -4.96 -0.49 8.64
N GLY A 124 -5.05 0.08 9.84
CA GLY A 124 -5.41 1.47 9.95
C GLY A 124 -5.27 2.04 11.34
N ILE A 125 -5.59 3.33 11.45
CA ILE A 125 -5.51 4.08 12.69
C ILE A 125 -6.91 4.45 13.15
N VAL A 126 -7.25 3.97 14.35
CA VAL A 126 -8.49 4.30 15.04
C VAL A 126 -8.17 5.20 16.20
N ARG A 127 -8.87 6.33 16.29
CA ARG A 127 -8.89 7.18 17.48
C ARG A 127 -10.12 6.83 18.31
N GLU A 128 -9.93 6.66 19.61
CA GLU A 128 -10.95 6.50 20.65
C GLU A 128 -10.74 7.60 21.71
N PRO A 129 -11.71 7.85 22.60
CA PRO A 129 -11.50 8.81 23.69
C PRO A 129 -10.25 8.45 24.51
N GLY A 130 -9.29 9.38 24.58
CA GLY A 130 -8.04 9.22 25.34
C GLY A 130 -6.97 8.35 24.68
N ARG A 131 -7.22 7.77 23.49
CA ARG A 131 -6.34 6.76 22.90
C ARG A 131 -6.33 6.78 21.38
N ILE A 132 -5.18 6.46 20.79
CA ILE A 132 -5.08 6.05 19.38
C ILE A 132 -4.55 4.62 19.26
N SER A 133 -4.90 3.96 18.17
CA SER A 133 -4.59 2.55 17.98
C SER A 133 -4.24 2.24 16.54
N LEU A 134 -3.14 1.50 16.36
CA LEU A 134 -2.84 0.80 15.11
C LEU A 134 -3.53 -0.55 15.13
N VAL A 135 -4.45 -0.78 14.21
CA VAL A 135 -5.32 -1.97 14.18
C VAL A 135 -5.07 -2.76 12.91
N PHE A 136 -4.92 -4.08 13.05
CA PHE A 136 -4.86 -5.05 11.96
C PHE A 136 -6.02 -6.05 12.08
N SER A 137 -6.75 -6.27 10.99
CA SER A 137 -7.95 -7.14 10.99
C SER A 137 -8.33 -7.64 9.60
N PRO A 138 -9.13 -8.72 9.48
CA PRO A 138 -9.70 -9.13 8.20
C PRO A 138 -10.69 -8.09 7.68
N ALA A 139 -10.67 -7.78 6.39
CA ALA A 139 -11.59 -6.81 5.80
C ALA A 139 -13.06 -7.28 5.79
N THR A 140 -13.28 -8.60 5.88
CA THR A 140 -14.60 -9.26 5.82
C THR A 140 -15.35 -9.25 7.15
N ARG A 141 -14.67 -9.00 8.28
CA ARG A 141 -15.26 -9.07 9.63
C ARG A 141 -14.91 -7.83 10.42
N VAL A 142 -15.89 -6.95 10.53
CA VAL A 142 -15.72 -5.61 11.10
C VAL A 142 -15.47 -5.64 12.61
N ASP A 143 -15.90 -6.72 13.28
CA ASP A 143 -15.82 -6.98 14.72
C ASP A 143 -14.59 -7.80 15.14
N GLN A 144 -13.84 -8.36 14.18
CA GLN A 144 -12.68 -9.19 14.48
C GLN A 144 -11.40 -8.35 14.35
N VAL A 145 -10.66 -8.22 15.45
CA VAL A 145 -9.31 -7.67 15.45
C VAL A 145 -8.33 -8.84 15.56
N ILE A 146 -7.36 -8.90 14.65
CA ILE A 146 -6.24 -9.85 14.76
C ILE A 146 -5.21 -9.29 15.73
N SER A 147 -4.82 -8.03 15.53
CA SER A 147 -3.81 -7.36 16.35
C SER A 147 -4.13 -5.89 16.54
N ARG A 148 -3.70 -5.34 17.67
CA ARG A 148 -3.89 -3.94 18.03
C ARG A 148 -2.75 -3.46 18.91
N LEU A 149 -2.20 -2.31 18.57
CA LEU A 149 -1.22 -1.58 19.38
C LEU A 149 -1.85 -0.27 19.83
N ASP A 150 -1.87 -0.03 21.13
CA ASP A 150 -2.58 1.08 21.78
C ASP A 150 -1.61 2.10 22.36
N LEU A 151 -1.87 3.38 22.11
CA LEU A 151 -1.18 4.52 22.73
C LEU A 151 -2.20 5.42 23.42
N GLU A 152 -2.05 5.55 24.74
CA GLU A 152 -2.81 6.52 25.53
C GLU A 152 -2.29 7.94 25.23
N ILE A 153 -3.18 8.83 24.83
CA ILE A 153 -2.89 10.24 24.45
C ILE A 153 -3.57 11.24 25.39
N GLY A 154 -4.49 10.79 26.24
CA GLY A 154 -5.21 11.66 27.19
C GLY A 154 -6.11 12.69 26.50
N ASP A 155 -6.26 13.86 27.13
CA ASP A 155 -7.02 14.97 26.59
C ASP A 155 -6.17 15.73 25.56
N VAL A 156 -6.70 15.90 24.36
CA VAL A 156 -6.01 16.50 23.21
C VAL A 156 -6.78 17.73 22.73
N ALA A 157 -6.06 18.81 22.39
CA ALA A 157 -6.64 20.05 21.91
C ALA A 157 -7.28 19.85 20.52
N ALA A 158 -8.52 20.29 20.35
CA ALA A 158 -9.22 20.13 19.07
C ALA A 158 -8.79 21.16 18.01
N ASP A 159 -8.26 22.31 18.45
CA ASP A 159 -7.87 23.46 17.65
C ASP A 159 -6.39 23.46 17.22
N GLU A 160 -5.59 22.53 17.75
CA GLU A 160 -4.19 22.36 17.40
C GLU A 160 -3.99 21.24 16.37
N TRP A 161 -2.91 21.35 15.60
CA TRP A 161 -2.47 20.29 14.69
C TRP A 161 -1.63 19.27 15.45
N HIS A 162 -2.00 18.00 15.33
CA HIS A 162 -1.30 16.90 15.98
C HIS A 162 -0.72 15.93 14.93
N SER A 163 0.52 15.48 15.15
CA SER A 163 1.17 14.50 14.28
C SER A 163 0.85 13.09 14.74
N VAL A 164 0.50 12.23 13.79
CA VAL A 164 0.28 10.81 13.99
C VAL A 164 1.23 10.04 13.09
N VAL A 165 2.03 9.16 13.68
CA VAL A 165 2.92 8.24 12.95
C VAL A 165 2.59 6.82 13.33
N ALA A 166 2.42 5.94 12.35
CA ALA A 166 2.24 4.52 12.58
C ALA A 166 3.11 3.71 11.64
N SER A 167 3.65 2.59 12.12
CA SER A 167 4.46 1.69 11.31
C SER A 167 4.20 0.25 11.68
N TRP A 168 4.41 -0.64 10.72
CA TRP A 168 4.31 -2.08 10.88
C TRP A 168 5.46 -2.77 10.16
N ASP A 169 5.83 -3.92 10.69
CA ASP A 169 6.72 -4.87 10.02
C ASP A 169 6.26 -6.29 10.34
N ARG A 170 5.77 -6.98 9.30
CA ARG A 170 5.31 -8.37 9.41
C ARG A 170 6.45 -9.34 9.65
N ALA A 171 7.66 -9.06 9.16
CA ALA A 171 8.79 -9.97 9.29
C ALA A 171 9.26 -10.07 10.75
N SER A 172 9.34 -8.94 11.45
CA SER A 172 9.62 -8.91 12.88
C SER A 172 8.39 -9.12 13.76
N GLY A 173 7.17 -8.99 13.21
CA GLY A 173 5.94 -9.07 13.99
C GLY A 173 5.81 -7.88 14.96
N THR A 174 6.17 -6.68 14.51
CA THR A 174 6.25 -5.48 15.36
C THR A 174 5.46 -4.34 14.75
N GLY A 175 4.83 -3.53 15.63
CA GLY A 175 4.22 -2.26 15.29
C GLY A 175 4.84 -1.11 16.06
N TRP A 176 4.70 0.09 15.52
CA TRP A 176 5.04 1.35 16.17
C TRP A 176 3.89 2.33 15.99
N LEU A 177 3.57 3.09 17.03
CA LEU A 177 2.56 4.14 17.01
C LEU A 177 3.05 5.31 17.83
N ALA A 178 3.04 6.51 17.26
CA ALA A 178 3.42 7.73 17.94
C ALA A 178 2.40 8.85 17.68
N PHE A 179 2.28 9.72 18.68
CA PHE A 179 1.47 10.91 18.71
C PHE A 179 2.34 12.06 19.22
N ASP A 180 2.46 13.14 18.43
CA ASP A 180 3.30 14.30 18.74
C ASP A 180 4.73 13.93 19.19
N GLY A 181 5.35 13.00 18.47
CA GLY A 181 6.73 12.58 18.70
C GLY A 181 6.93 11.55 19.81
N GLN A 182 5.91 11.22 20.61
CA GLN A 182 5.97 10.20 21.66
C GLN A 182 5.15 8.98 21.28
N GLY A 183 5.66 7.78 21.54
CA GLY A 183 5.01 6.57 21.05
C GLY A 183 5.27 5.31 21.84
N VAL A 184 4.69 4.23 21.33
CA VAL A 184 4.92 2.86 21.80
C VAL A 184 5.25 1.92 20.64
N THR A 185 6.10 0.95 20.92
CA THR A 185 6.40 -0.18 20.04
C THR A 185 6.00 -1.47 20.71
N GLY A 186 5.54 -2.46 19.95
CA GLY A 186 5.08 -3.71 20.54
C GLY A 186 4.79 -4.80 19.51
N PRO A 187 4.55 -6.03 19.97
CA PRO A 187 4.24 -7.14 19.09
C PRO A 187 2.95 -6.87 18.32
N MET A 188 2.94 -7.28 17.05
CA MET A 188 1.75 -7.32 16.21
C MET A 188 1.63 -8.66 15.50
N GLU A 189 0.41 -9.20 15.50
CA GLU A 189 0.06 -10.38 14.71
C GLU A 189 -0.52 -9.98 13.35
N PHE A 190 -0.17 -10.76 12.33
CA PHE A 190 -0.63 -10.56 10.96
C PHE A 190 -1.14 -11.87 10.38
N SER A 191 -2.03 -11.79 9.40
CA SER A 191 -2.45 -12.97 8.66
C SER A 191 -1.32 -13.43 7.71
N ALA A 192 -1.46 -14.64 7.18
CA ALA A 192 -0.55 -15.13 6.13
C ALA A 192 -0.81 -14.49 4.76
N ASP A 193 -1.93 -13.77 4.60
CA ASP A 193 -2.26 -13.10 3.35
C ASP A 193 -1.37 -11.87 3.15
N MET A 194 -0.79 -11.79 1.95
CA MET A 194 0.22 -10.83 1.53
C MET A 194 -0.29 -9.92 0.41
N GLU A 195 -1.57 -10.00 0.05
CA GLU A 195 -2.15 -9.14 -0.97
C GLU A 195 -2.01 -7.66 -0.62
N ALA A 196 -1.65 -6.86 -1.63
CA ALA A 196 -1.60 -5.41 -1.50
C ALA A 196 -3.01 -4.86 -1.24
N ALA A 197 -3.08 -3.74 -0.51
CA ALA A 197 -4.32 -3.00 -0.38
C ALA A 197 -4.78 -2.54 -1.78
N TRP A 198 -6.06 -2.64 -2.07
CA TRP A 198 -6.65 -2.09 -3.30
C TRP A 198 -7.06 -0.62 -3.12
N ALA A 199 -7.34 -0.18 -1.88
CA ALA A 199 -7.63 1.22 -1.56
C ALA A 199 -6.96 1.68 -0.27
N VAL A 200 -6.61 2.96 -0.24
CA VAL A 200 -6.15 3.71 0.94
C VAL A 200 -7.18 4.79 1.22
N PHE A 201 -7.79 4.75 2.40
CA PHE A 201 -8.74 5.74 2.88
C PHE A 201 -8.05 6.72 3.83
N VAL A 202 -8.28 8.02 3.62
CA VAL A 202 -7.80 9.11 4.46
C VAL A 202 -9.00 9.87 5.01
N ALA A 203 -8.91 10.28 6.28
CA ALA A 203 -10.03 10.83 7.03
C ALA A 203 -11.25 9.91 7.05
N SER A 204 -11.06 8.57 7.00
CA SER A 204 -12.14 7.57 7.08
C SER A 204 -11.64 6.12 7.11
N SER A 205 -12.61 5.20 7.08
CA SER A 205 -12.45 3.81 6.66
C SER A 205 -13.56 3.43 5.68
N PHE A 206 -13.41 2.30 4.98
CA PHE A 206 -14.52 1.74 4.19
C PHE A 206 -15.72 1.36 5.07
N SER A 207 -15.46 0.98 6.33
CA SER A 207 -16.48 0.50 7.26
C SER A 207 -16.97 1.60 8.21
N GLY A 208 -17.91 2.43 7.76
CA GLY A 208 -18.62 3.39 8.65
C GLY A 208 -19.37 2.74 9.83
N ARG A 209 -19.37 1.41 9.94
CA ARG A 209 -20.00 0.62 11.01
C ARG A 209 -19.10 0.33 12.22
N ALA A 210 -17.76 0.31 12.07
CA ALA A 210 -16.84 0.02 13.18
C ALA A 210 -16.36 1.26 13.95
N GLY A 211 -16.36 2.43 13.31
CA GLY A 211 -15.89 3.69 13.90
C GLY A 211 -16.74 4.90 13.50
N GLY A 212 -18.00 4.70 13.12
CA GLY A 212 -18.87 5.78 12.68
C GLY A 212 -18.40 6.50 11.41
N LEU A 213 -19.13 7.55 11.06
CA LEU A 213 -18.78 8.47 9.98
C LEU A 213 -18.02 9.66 10.59
N ASN A 214 -16.92 10.06 9.97
CA ASN A 214 -16.24 11.29 10.37
C ASN A 214 -17.16 12.50 10.19
N LEU A 215 -16.96 13.48 11.07
CA LEU A 215 -17.82 14.65 11.18
C LEU A 215 -17.18 15.85 10.47
N PRO A 216 -17.99 16.82 10.02
CA PRO A 216 -17.47 18.06 9.48
C PRO A 216 -16.46 18.71 10.43
N GLY A 217 -15.36 19.22 9.88
CA GLY A 217 -14.30 19.89 10.63
C GLY A 217 -13.03 19.05 10.86
N LEU A 218 -13.07 17.72 10.67
CA LEU A 218 -11.84 16.91 10.66
C LEU A 218 -10.95 17.32 9.50
N ALA A 219 -9.80 17.91 9.79
CA ALA A 219 -8.78 18.30 8.82
C ALA A 219 -7.60 17.33 8.88
N ILE A 220 -7.11 16.91 7.71
CA ILE A 220 -5.91 16.09 7.53
C ILE A 220 -4.94 16.86 6.64
N ASP A 221 -3.68 16.84 7.01
CA ASP A 221 -2.60 17.44 6.25
C ASP A 221 -1.35 16.53 6.26
N ASP A 222 -0.40 16.80 5.37
CA ASP A 222 0.90 16.13 5.25
C ASP A 222 0.86 14.60 5.32
N PHE A 223 -0.09 14.00 4.60
CA PHE A 223 -0.24 12.55 4.58
C PHE A 223 0.87 11.92 3.73
N VAL A 224 1.66 11.02 4.32
CA VAL A 224 2.74 10.31 3.62
C VAL A 224 2.72 8.83 3.98
N LEU A 225 2.85 7.98 2.96
CA LEU A 225 3.14 6.57 3.10
C LEU A 225 4.57 6.28 2.64
N TYR A 226 5.25 5.44 3.41
CA TYR A 226 6.60 4.93 3.16
C TYR A 226 6.58 3.41 2.99
N ASP A 227 7.45 2.91 2.12
CA ASP A 227 7.63 1.48 1.85
C ASP A 227 8.53 0.77 2.84
N VAL A 228 8.96 1.42 3.93
CA VAL A 228 9.83 0.83 4.96
C VAL A 228 9.27 1.04 6.36
N ALA A 229 9.62 0.15 7.27
CA ALA A 229 9.28 0.28 8.69
C ALA A 229 10.06 1.41 9.37
N LEU A 230 9.51 1.91 10.47
CA LEU A 230 10.02 3.09 11.19
C LEU A 230 11.52 3.00 11.56
N PRO A 231 12.05 1.88 12.09
CA PRO A 231 13.48 1.81 12.40
C PRO A 231 14.38 1.95 11.18
N VAL A 232 13.95 1.46 10.01
CA VAL A 232 14.70 1.60 8.75
C VAL A 232 14.60 3.04 8.26
N LEU A 233 13.42 3.66 8.35
CA LEU A 233 13.22 5.05 7.97
C LEU A 233 14.08 6.02 8.81
N GLN A 234 14.16 5.81 10.13
CA GLN A 234 14.96 6.66 11.02
C GLN A 234 16.47 6.42 10.88
N ALA A 235 16.86 5.20 10.49
CA ALA A 235 18.25 4.86 10.23
C ALA A 235 18.70 5.21 8.81
N ASP A 236 17.83 5.79 7.97
CA ASP A 236 18.15 6.09 6.58
C ASP A 236 19.35 7.05 6.51
N VAL A 237 20.36 6.64 5.77
CA VAL A 237 21.61 7.39 5.64
C VAL A 237 21.57 8.12 4.30
N PRO A 238 21.90 9.42 4.26
CA PRO A 238 21.98 10.15 3.00
C PRO A 238 22.84 9.39 1.99
N LEU A 239 22.34 9.32 0.75
CA LEU A 239 23.09 8.70 -0.34
C LEU A 239 24.40 9.46 -0.58
N PRO A 240 25.44 8.77 -1.08
CA PRO A 240 26.58 9.47 -1.67
C PRO A 240 26.09 10.47 -2.73
N PRO A 241 26.71 11.66 -2.87
CA PRO A 241 26.23 12.69 -3.80
C PRO A 241 26.06 12.20 -5.24
N GLU A 242 26.93 11.29 -5.69
CA GLU A 242 26.83 10.64 -7.00
C GLU A 242 25.57 9.78 -7.15
N ASP A 243 25.12 9.12 -6.09
CA ASP A 243 23.93 8.27 -6.11
C ASP A 243 22.66 9.12 -5.88
N GLU A 244 22.74 10.20 -5.11
CA GLU A 244 21.61 11.09 -4.85
C GLU A 244 21.04 11.70 -6.14
N GLU A 245 21.90 12.01 -7.13
CA GLU A 245 21.48 12.52 -8.44
C GLU A 245 20.84 11.44 -9.32
N TYR A 246 21.48 10.27 -9.43
CA TYR A 246 21.13 9.26 -10.45
C TYR A 246 20.21 8.15 -9.95
N LEU A 247 20.37 7.70 -8.71
CA LEU A 247 19.62 6.57 -8.19
C LEU A 247 18.10 6.80 -8.24
N PRO A 248 17.56 7.96 -7.81
CA PRO A 248 16.12 8.21 -7.91
C PRO A 248 15.61 8.16 -9.36
N GLN A 249 16.39 8.64 -10.32
CA GLN A 249 16.03 8.61 -11.74
C GLN A 249 16.03 7.18 -12.30
N VAL A 250 17.02 6.37 -11.90
CA VAL A 250 17.12 4.97 -12.30
C VAL A 250 16.00 4.14 -11.69
N GLU A 251 15.72 4.32 -10.39
CA GLU A 251 14.60 3.65 -9.71
C GLU A 251 13.26 4.03 -10.36
N ALA A 252 13.03 5.32 -10.65
CA ALA A 252 11.83 5.77 -11.36
C ALA A 252 11.71 5.17 -12.77
N GLY A 253 12.81 5.10 -13.52
CA GLY A 253 12.85 4.47 -14.84
C GLY A 253 12.56 2.97 -14.80
N ALA A 254 13.14 2.26 -13.83
CA ALA A 254 12.90 0.84 -13.60
C ALA A 254 11.43 0.59 -13.23
N ARG A 255 10.88 1.35 -12.27
CA ARG A 255 9.47 1.26 -11.88
C ARG A 255 8.54 1.53 -13.05
N LYS A 256 8.82 2.56 -13.86
CA LYS A 256 8.02 2.86 -15.07
C LYS A 256 8.00 1.68 -16.05
N ALA A 257 9.14 1.04 -16.30
CA ALA A 257 9.23 -0.12 -17.17
C ALA A 257 8.48 -1.34 -16.58
N LEU A 258 8.67 -1.63 -15.30
CA LEU A 258 7.99 -2.73 -14.61
C LEU A 258 6.47 -2.51 -14.52
N ASN A 259 6.02 -1.31 -14.18
CA ASN A 259 4.60 -0.94 -14.15
C ASN A 259 3.96 -1.12 -15.53
N PHE A 260 4.66 -0.77 -16.61
CA PHE A 260 4.20 -1.02 -17.97
C PHE A 260 4.04 -2.52 -18.26
N LEU A 261 4.98 -3.37 -17.82
CA LEU A 261 4.85 -4.82 -17.95
C LEU A 261 3.67 -5.34 -17.12
N VAL A 262 3.52 -4.92 -15.87
CA VAL A 262 2.39 -5.32 -15.01
C VAL A 262 1.06 -4.95 -15.65
N ALA A 263 0.94 -3.75 -16.23
CA ALA A 263 -0.28 -3.30 -16.90
C ALA A 263 -0.64 -4.11 -18.16
N LEU A 264 0.34 -4.76 -18.79
CA LEU A 264 0.15 -5.63 -19.95
C LEU A 264 -0.20 -7.08 -19.58
N GLN A 265 -0.17 -7.43 -18.30
CA GLN A 265 -0.45 -8.79 -17.84
C GLN A 265 -1.94 -9.08 -17.93
N HIS A 266 -2.30 -10.21 -18.55
CA HIS A 266 -3.66 -10.72 -18.58
C HIS A 266 -3.65 -12.20 -18.22
N TRP A 267 -4.57 -12.63 -17.35
CA TRP A 267 -4.68 -14.04 -16.92
C TRP A 267 -3.39 -14.65 -16.36
N GLY A 268 -2.53 -13.82 -15.75
CA GLY A 268 -1.21 -14.24 -15.26
C GLY A 268 -0.14 -14.39 -16.35
N GLY A 269 -0.46 -14.10 -17.61
CA GLY A 269 0.46 -14.21 -18.73
C GLY A 269 0.68 -12.90 -19.50
N TRP A 270 1.64 -12.96 -20.41
CA TRP A 270 1.93 -11.91 -21.39
C TRP A 270 1.99 -12.49 -22.79
N GLN A 271 1.86 -11.59 -23.76
CA GLN A 271 2.11 -11.89 -25.16
C GLN A 271 3.60 -11.72 -25.46
N CYS A 272 4.13 -12.45 -26.45
CA CYS A 272 5.54 -12.37 -26.82
C CYS A 272 5.95 -10.97 -27.30
N ILE A 273 5.05 -10.26 -28.00
CA ILE A 273 5.29 -8.91 -28.55
C ILE A 273 4.00 -8.10 -28.46
N TYR A 274 4.13 -6.78 -28.28
CA TYR A 274 3.01 -5.83 -28.33
C TYR A 274 3.23 -4.78 -29.42
N SER A 275 2.20 -4.53 -30.23
CA SER A 275 2.25 -3.55 -31.32
C SER A 275 1.98 -2.13 -30.83
N TRP A 276 2.96 -1.23 -30.94
CA TRP A 276 2.78 0.19 -30.61
C TRP A 276 1.99 0.94 -31.71
N PRO A 277 1.08 1.89 -31.37
CA PRO A 277 0.68 2.34 -30.03
C PRO A 277 -0.52 1.61 -29.44
N THR A 278 -1.08 0.60 -30.14
CA THR A 278 -2.33 -0.04 -29.73
C THR A 278 -2.17 -1.04 -28.60
N LEU A 279 -0.93 -1.48 -28.33
CA LEU A 279 -0.59 -2.49 -27.33
C LEU A 279 -1.34 -3.81 -27.55
N LEU A 280 -1.69 -4.13 -28.81
CA LEU A 280 -2.25 -5.42 -29.15
C LEU A 280 -1.16 -6.48 -29.16
N GLY A 281 -1.44 -7.61 -28.49
CA GLY A 281 -0.53 -8.73 -28.34
C GLY A 281 -0.33 -9.54 -29.62
N SER A 282 0.80 -10.23 -29.70
CA SER A 282 1.12 -11.12 -30.81
C SER A 282 2.12 -12.21 -30.42
N SER A 283 1.91 -13.41 -30.98
CA SER A 283 2.81 -14.57 -30.83
C SER A 283 4.17 -14.36 -31.50
N ALA A 284 4.18 -13.69 -32.65
CA ALA A 284 5.36 -13.37 -33.43
C ALA A 284 5.04 -12.26 -34.45
N GLN A 285 6.05 -11.50 -34.90
CA GLN A 285 5.97 -10.56 -36.03
C GLN A 285 4.63 -9.80 -36.15
N GLY A 286 4.49 -8.68 -35.43
CA GLY A 286 3.23 -7.99 -35.07
C GLY A 286 2.28 -7.48 -36.15
N ARG A 287 2.34 -7.97 -37.41
CA ARG A 287 1.33 -7.75 -38.44
C ARG A 287 0.52 -8.98 -38.81
N GLU A 288 1.09 -10.18 -38.71
CA GLU A 288 0.44 -11.41 -39.21
C GLU A 288 -0.24 -12.23 -38.09
N PHE A 289 0.12 -11.99 -36.83
CA PHE A 289 -0.32 -12.79 -35.69
C PHE A 289 -0.84 -11.96 -34.52
N ILE A 290 -1.54 -10.86 -34.80
CA ILE A 290 -2.24 -10.13 -33.72
C ILE A 290 -3.26 -11.08 -33.10
N SER A 291 -3.19 -11.25 -31.80
CA SER A 291 -4.06 -12.09 -30.99
C SER A 291 -4.89 -11.23 -30.02
N ASP A 292 -5.99 -11.80 -29.55
CA ASP A 292 -6.82 -11.14 -28.53
C ASP A 292 -6.23 -11.27 -27.12
N GLU A 293 -6.88 -10.61 -26.15
CA GLU A 293 -6.50 -10.60 -24.74
C GLU A 293 -6.67 -11.95 -24.02
N TYR A 294 -7.34 -12.92 -24.67
CA TYR A 294 -7.56 -14.26 -24.14
C TYR A 294 -6.49 -15.24 -24.59
N TYR A 295 -5.53 -14.82 -25.41
CA TYR A 295 -4.41 -15.66 -25.80
C TYR A 295 -3.17 -15.34 -24.93
N VAL A 296 -2.39 -16.37 -24.59
CA VAL A 296 -1.06 -16.22 -23.96
C VAL A 296 -0.07 -17.09 -24.74
N ASP A 297 1.11 -16.54 -25.02
CA ASP A 297 2.15 -17.20 -25.82
C ASP A 297 3.52 -17.21 -25.12
N ASN A 298 4.16 -18.38 -25.15
CA ASN A 298 5.46 -18.70 -24.59
C ASN A 298 6.45 -19.25 -25.63
N ASP A 299 6.17 -19.13 -26.93
CA ASP A 299 7.01 -19.60 -28.05
C ASP A 299 8.40 -18.92 -28.07
N LYS A 300 8.58 -17.78 -27.39
CA LYS A 300 9.85 -17.04 -27.34
C LYS A 300 10.39 -16.89 -25.92
N GLY A 301 11.73 -16.80 -25.81
CA GLY A 301 12.43 -16.66 -24.53
C GLY A 301 12.13 -15.39 -23.74
N ASN A 302 11.45 -14.41 -24.33
CA ASN A 302 10.96 -13.20 -23.66
C ASN A 302 9.46 -13.28 -23.30
N GLY A 303 8.85 -14.47 -23.35
CA GLY A 303 7.45 -14.69 -23.00
C GLY A 303 7.20 -14.70 -21.49
N THR A 304 6.04 -15.22 -21.10
CA THR A 304 5.50 -15.12 -19.73
C THR A 304 6.50 -15.46 -18.61
N PRO A 305 7.23 -16.60 -18.62
CA PRO A 305 8.14 -16.92 -17.52
C PRO A 305 9.28 -15.92 -17.34
N ARG A 306 9.83 -15.39 -18.43
CA ARG A 306 10.94 -14.43 -18.36
C ARG A 306 10.47 -13.09 -17.82
N THR A 307 9.30 -12.63 -18.26
CA THR A 307 8.70 -11.40 -17.74
C THR A 307 8.38 -11.51 -16.25
N ALA A 308 7.84 -12.66 -15.82
CA ALA A 308 7.62 -12.96 -14.41
C ALA A 308 8.90 -12.90 -13.57
N ILE A 309 10.02 -13.45 -14.06
CA ILE A 309 11.33 -13.35 -13.38
C ILE A 309 11.76 -11.88 -13.24
N ASN A 310 11.56 -11.06 -14.27
CA ASN A 310 11.95 -9.65 -14.21
C ASN A 310 11.13 -8.87 -13.16
N VAL A 311 9.81 -9.11 -13.06
CA VAL A 311 8.98 -8.45 -12.03
C VAL A 311 9.29 -9.00 -10.65
N LEU A 312 9.55 -10.30 -10.49
CA LEU A 312 9.97 -10.87 -9.20
C LEU A 312 11.30 -10.28 -8.74
N TYR A 313 12.28 -10.15 -9.63
CA TYR A 313 13.53 -9.47 -9.32
C TYR A 313 13.31 -7.98 -8.98
N GLY A 314 12.36 -7.34 -9.69
CA GLY A 314 11.89 -6.00 -9.35
C GLY A 314 11.37 -5.91 -7.92
N TYR A 315 10.58 -6.88 -7.46
CA TYR A 315 10.14 -6.95 -6.06
C TYR A 315 11.31 -7.12 -5.09
N GLU A 316 12.24 -8.03 -5.37
CA GLU A 316 13.41 -8.27 -4.51
C GLU A 316 14.29 -7.02 -4.33
N VAL A 317 14.41 -6.20 -5.39
CA VAL A 317 15.24 -4.98 -5.38
C VAL A 317 14.49 -3.75 -4.87
N LEU A 318 13.23 -3.57 -5.27
CA LEU A 318 12.46 -2.34 -5.06
C LEU A 318 11.39 -2.44 -3.97
N GLY A 319 11.18 -3.64 -3.42
CA GLY A 319 10.25 -3.93 -2.33
C GLY A 319 8.76 -3.76 -2.67
N ASP A 320 8.40 -3.64 -3.95
CA ASP A 320 7.02 -3.30 -4.34
C ASP A 320 6.14 -4.55 -4.49
N ALA A 321 5.21 -4.75 -3.55
CA ALA A 321 4.31 -5.89 -3.51
C ALA A 321 3.46 -6.08 -4.79
N ALA A 322 3.20 -5.01 -5.56
CA ALA A 322 2.49 -5.14 -6.84
C ALA A 322 3.28 -6.01 -7.85
N TYR A 323 4.61 -6.01 -7.77
CA TYR A 323 5.46 -6.86 -8.61
C TYR A 323 5.45 -8.31 -8.17
N LEU A 324 5.43 -8.56 -6.86
CA LEU A 324 5.25 -9.91 -6.30
C LEU A 324 3.89 -10.48 -6.71
N ASP A 325 2.82 -9.71 -6.58
CA ASP A 325 1.47 -10.10 -6.98
C ASP A 325 1.42 -10.49 -8.47
N ALA A 326 2.00 -9.69 -9.36
CA ALA A 326 2.11 -10.03 -10.77
C ALA A 326 2.90 -11.33 -11.02
N ALA A 327 4.01 -11.55 -10.29
CA ALA A 327 4.77 -12.79 -10.37
C ALA A 327 3.95 -14.00 -9.86
N MET A 328 3.23 -13.84 -8.75
CA MET A 328 2.40 -14.88 -8.15
C MET A 328 1.24 -15.30 -9.06
N ARG A 329 0.52 -14.34 -9.67
CA ARG A 329 -0.49 -14.67 -10.70
C ARG A 329 0.09 -15.48 -11.85
N THR A 330 1.34 -15.23 -12.21
CA THR A 330 2.03 -16.04 -13.24
C THR A 330 2.33 -17.44 -12.75
N ALA A 331 2.77 -17.58 -11.50
CA ALA A 331 3.02 -18.89 -10.90
C ALA A 331 1.73 -19.73 -10.85
N GLU A 332 0.61 -19.12 -10.44
CA GLU A 332 -0.72 -19.75 -10.46
C GLU A 332 -1.13 -20.17 -11.86
N PHE A 333 -0.96 -19.28 -12.85
CA PHE A 333 -1.17 -19.60 -14.26
C PHE A 333 -0.34 -20.80 -14.71
N LEU A 334 0.96 -20.81 -14.43
CA LEU A 334 1.85 -21.91 -14.83
C LEU A 334 1.49 -23.23 -14.14
N LEU A 335 1.10 -23.20 -12.87
CA LEU A 335 0.61 -24.40 -12.17
C LEU A 335 -0.68 -24.92 -12.81
N ALA A 336 -1.62 -24.04 -13.13
CA ALA A 336 -2.88 -24.41 -13.76
C ALA A 336 -2.71 -24.86 -15.22
N ALA A 337 -1.70 -24.35 -15.92
CA ALA A 337 -1.41 -24.64 -17.33
C ALA A 337 -0.54 -25.89 -17.54
N GLN A 338 0.05 -26.46 -16.48
CA GLN A 338 0.94 -27.62 -16.60
C GLN A 338 0.15 -28.85 -17.07
N ASP A 339 0.61 -29.48 -18.16
CA ASP A 339 0.09 -30.77 -18.61
C ASP A 339 0.39 -31.85 -17.55
N GLU A 340 -0.49 -32.85 -17.40
CA GLU A 340 -0.32 -33.95 -16.43
C GLU A 340 1.02 -34.71 -16.59
N ARG A 341 1.65 -34.64 -17.76
CA ARG A 341 2.97 -35.22 -18.05
C ARG A 341 4.14 -34.34 -17.56
N GLY A 342 3.88 -33.14 -17.04
CA GLY A 342 4.87 -32.26 -16.42
C GLY A 342 5.51 -31.22 -17.35
N PHE A 343 4.87 -30.85 -18.46
CA PHE A 343 5.39 -29.84 -19.39
C PHE A 343 4.39 -28.72 -19.68
N TRP A 344 4.88 -27.67 -20.34
CA TRP A 344 4.09 -26.52 -20.79
C TRP A 344 4.13 -26.42 -22.31
N VAL A 345 2.99 -26.18 -22.95
CA VAL A 345 2.92 -25.85 -24.37
C VAL A 345 3.26 -24.37 -24.61
N HIS A 346 3.44 -24.01 -25.89
CA HIS A 346 3.73 -22.64 -26.28
C HIS A 346 2.53 -21.71 -26.15
N GLY A 347 1.36 -22.10 -26.63
CA GLY A 347 0.18 -21.24 -26.68
C GLY A 347 -0.96 -21.71 -25.79
N TYR A 348 -1.73 -20.77 -25.24
CA TYR A 348 -2.91 -21.04 -24.43
C TYR A 348 -4.04 -20.08 -24.75
N THR A 349 -5.27 -20.60 -24.79
CA THR A 349 -6.49 -19.80 -24.81
C THR A 349 -7.12 -19.80 -23.42
N MET A 350 -7.42 -18.61 -22.91
CA MET A 350 -8.06 -18.35 -21.63
C MET A 350 -9.57 -18.33 -21.84
N THR A 351 -10.29 -19.10 -21.05
CA THR A 351 -11.75 -19.16 -21.10
C THR A 351 -12.32 -19.05 -19.69
N VAL A 352 -13.61 -18.70 -19.60
CA VAL A 352 -14.34 -18.75 -18.32
C VAL A 352 -14.36 -20.15 -17.67
N ASN A 353 -14.06 -21.20 -18.45
CA ASN A 353 -14.00 -22.59 -17.99
C ASN A 353 -12.57 -23.06 -17.70
N GLY A 354 -11.57 -22.17 -17.76
CA GLY A 354 -10.17 -22.47 -17.51
C GLY A 354 -9.27 -22.31 -18.74
N ILE A 355 -8.06 -22.85 -18.61
CA ILE A 355 -6.96 -22.71 -19.57
C ILE A 355 -7.01 -23.84 -20.59
N GLN A 356 -7.03 -23.51 -21.88
CA GLN A 356 -7.01 -24.49 -22.97
C GLN A 356 -5.65 -24.44 -23.68
N PRO A 357 -4.83 -25.51 -23.63
CA PRO A 357 -3.57 -25.55 -24.35
C PRO A 357 -3.84 -25.59 -25.86
N LEU A 358 -3.19 -24.71 -26.60
CA LEU A 358 -3.14 -24.78 -28.06
C LEU A 358 -2.04 -25.77 -28.43
N ALA A 359 -2.41 -27.04 -28.45
CA ALA A 359 -1.58 -28.05 -29.09
C ALA A 359 -1.53 -27.73 -30.59
N SER A 360 -0.33 -27.45 -31.09
CA SER A 360 -0.06 -27.62 -32.50
C SER A 360 -0.15 -29.12 -32.79
N ASP A 361 -1.04 -29.56 -33.69
CA ASP A 361 -1.10 -30.94 -34.23
C ASP A 361 0.17 -31.32 -35.06
N ARG A 362 1.32 -30.69 -34.80
CA ARG A 362 2.56 -30.89 -35.56
C ARG A 362 3.52 -31.80 -34.84
#